data_AF-C0CZ07-F1
#
_entry.id   AF-C0CZ07-F1
#
_cell.length_a   1.000
_cell.length_b   1.000
_cell.length_c   1.000
_cell.angle_alpha   90.00
_cell.angle_beta   90.00
_cell.angle_gamma   90.00
#
_symmetry.space_group_name_H-M   'P 1'
#
loop_
_entity.id
_entity.type
_entity.pdbx_description
1 polymer ?
#
loop_
_entity_poly.entity_id
_entity_poly.type
_entity_poly.pdbx_seq_one_letter_code
_entity_poly.pdbx_strand_id
1 'polypeptide(L)'
;MLYLSQTEVKINAHQPFFIKEAMHLKSRSKILIAFLLLAFAGFSSQIYIQNRSIRSDNEVSDITIERQLQVMLDNYEWSCPPSGNICHMFTVTDLDQNGRLELIISRLEGSGRYTYSDYYEVNKALDGLAPCEWPDRNFESEADIMVSSVPVYYDPNNEIYYYIFQDRIPDGIHYASENKRAISLANGTLSERILAYKNTYDEDRSDSFAVITCEDADGNEIDERAYDRFEETIFADFHKRAACFSWFDLNDTNRGKLSDNEIADILREAYEGFSVQ
;
A
#
# COMPACT_ATOMS: atom_id res chain seq x y z
N MET A 1 25.62 64.63 -21.83
CA MET A 1 26.11 64.86 -20.46
C MET A 1 24.90 64.88 -19.54
N LEU A 2 24.89 64.01 -18.52
CA LEU A 2 24.04 64.00 -17.31
C LEU A 2 22.55 63.64 -17.51
N TYR A 3 22.04 62.43 -17.20
CA TYR A 3 21.97 61.56 -16.00
C TYR A 3 21.04 62.02 -14.87
N LEU A 4 20.17 61.06 -14.45
CA LEU A 4 19.58 60.75 -13.12
C LEU A 4 18.07 60.40 -13.26
N SER A 5 17.47 59.35 -12.66
CA SER A 5 17.96 58.21 -11.86
C SER A 5 16.81 57.20 -11.57
N GLN A 6 17.14 55.89 -11.56
CA GLN A 6 16.61 54.77 -10.73
C GLN A 6 15.12 54.36 -10.90
N THR A 7 14.71 53.07 -10.87
CA THR A 7 15.22 51.93 -10.08
C THR A 7 14.92 50.56 -10.73
N GLU A 8 15.69 49.55 -10.31
CA GLU A 8 15.89 48.18 -10.78
C GLU A 8 14.71 47.19 -10.66
N VAL A 9 14.72 46.13 -11.49
CA VAL A 9 14.35 44.76 -11.07
C VAL A 9 15.46 43.80 -11.55
N LYS A 10 16.09 43.10 -10.60
CA LYS A 10 17.18 42.14 -10.79
C LYS A 10 16.68 40.76 -11.19
N ILE A 11 17.43 40.13 -12.09
CA ILE A 11 17.43 38.70 -12.43
C ILE A 11 18.59 38.05 -11.63
N ASN A 12 18.43 36.80 -11.18
CA ASN A 12 19.53 35.82 -11.01
C ASN A 12 18.92 34.40 -11.10
N ALA A 13 19.20 33.57 -12.12
CA ALA A 13 20.42 32.78 -12.41
C ALA A 13 20.43 31.46 -11.57
N HIS A 14 20.64 30.23 -12.05
CA HIS A 14 21.31 29.69 -13.23
C HIS A 14 20.80 28.26 -13.57
N GLN A 15 20.55 27.99 -14.86
CA GLN A 15 20.78 26.71 -15.54
C GLN A 15 21.86 26.96 -16.63
N PRO A 16 22.74 26.01 -16.96
CA PRO A 16 23.41 25.98 -18.26
C PRO A 16 22.82 24.83 -19.12
N PHE A 17 22.07 25.13 -20.18
CA PHE A 17 22.47 25.44 -21.57
C PHE A 17 23.07 24.28 -22.39
N PHE A 18 22.36 23.98 -23.49
CA PHE A 18 22.77 23.17 -24.63
C PHE A 18 24.01 23.73 -25.35
N ILE A 19 24.91 22.85 -25.80
CA ILE A 19 25.82 23.13 -26.93
C ILE A 19 25.79 21.94 -27.90
N LYS A 20 25.45 22.24 -29.16
CA LYS A 20 25.73 21.43 -30.35
C LYS A 20 27.09 21.88 -30.91
N GLU A 21 27.99 20.94 -31.23
CA GLU A 21 28.72 20.87 -32.51
C GLU A 21 29.68 19.67 -32.56
N ALA A 22 29.89 19.16 -33.78
CA ALA A 22 30.61 17.94 -34.12
C ALA A 22 32.04 18.22 -34.61
N MET A 23 33.01 17.33 -34.28
CA MET A 23 33.94 16.68 -35.23
C MET A 23 35.14 16.02 -34.53
N HIS A 24 35.39 14.75 -34.90
CA HIS A 24 36.70 14.06 -35.01
C HIS A 24 37.53 13.86 -33.71
N LEU A 25 38.09 12.70 -33.34
CA LEU A 25 38.73 11.65 -34.13
C LEU A 25 39.18 10.46 -33.22
N LYS A 26 39.04 9.23 -33.74
CA LYS A 26 39.89 8.03 -33.55
C LYS A 26 39.78 7.11 -32.31
N SER A 27 39.74 5.82 -32.66
CA SER A 27 40.26 4.62 -31.96
C SER A 27 39.33 4.07 -30.86
N ARG A 28 38.58 2.97 -31.04
CA ARG A 28 38.93 1.69 -31.68
C ARG A 28 37.69 0.93 -32.19
N SER A 29 37.76 0.54 -33.46
CA SER A 29 36.88 -0.43 -34.11
C SER A 29 37.45 -1.84 -33.93
N LYS A 30 36.71 -2.76 -33.30
CA LYS A 30 36.67 -4.24 -33.49
C LYS A 30 35.40 -4.64 -32.72
N ILE A 31 34.32 -5.22 -33.24
CA ILE A 31 34.09 -6.17 -34.33
C ILE A 31 32.61 -6.00 -34.71
N LEU A 32 32.32 -5.55 -35.93
CA LEU A 32 31.01 -5.74 -36.54
C LEU A 32 31.28 -6.37 -37.92
N ILE A 33 30.66 -7.52 -38.17
CA ILE A 33 30.36 -8.06 -39.50
C ILE A 33 31.59 -8.57 -40.29
N ALA A 34 32.04 -9.78 -39.95
CA ALA A 34 32.01 -10.87 -40.94
C ALA A 34 30.69 -11.58 -40.63
N PHE A 35 29.68 -11.62 -41.50
CA PHE A 35 29.64 -12.47 -42.68
C PHE A 35 28.63 -11.88 -43.68
N LEU A 36 29.11 -11.47 -44.85
CA LEU A 36 28.31 -11.57 -46.07
C LEU A 36 29.24 -11.97 -47.22
N LEU A 37 28.76 -12.94 -48.01
CA LEU A 37 29.32 -13.50 -49.25
C LEU A 37 30.30 -14.67 -49.11
N LEU A 38 29.73 -15.86 -48.96
CA LEU A 38 30.12 -17.00 -49.79
C LEU A 38 28.86 -17.81 -50.13
N ALA A 39 28.51 -17.78 -51.42
CA ALA A 39 27.46 -18.60 -52.00
C ALA A 39 28.04 -19.93 -52.49
N PHE A 40 27.18 -20.95 -52.44
CA PHE A 40 27.26 -22.28 -53.09
C PHE A 40 28.27 -23.31 -52.57
N ALA A 41 27.80 -24.17 -51.66
CA ALA A 41 27.78 -25.62 -51.86
C ALA A 41 26.67 -26.21 -50.97
N GLY A 42 25.73 -26.94 -51.59
CA GLY A 42 24.55 -27.44 -50.90
C GLY A 42 24.89 -28.44 -49.80
N PHE A 43 24.25 -28.29 -48.64
CA PHE A 43 23.76 -29.39 -47.81
C PHE A 43 22.64 -28.84 -46.93
N SER A 44 21.55 -29.57 -46.91
CA SER A 44 20.33 -29.33 -46.16
C SER A 44 20.55 -29.41 -44.64
N SER A 45 20.15 -28.38 -43.91
CA SER A 45 19.66 -28.49 -42.54
C SER A 45 18.94 -27.21 -42.12
N GLN A 46 17.67 -27.35 -41.75
CA GLN A 46 16.88 -26.29 -41.12
C GLN A 46 17.50 -25.95 -39.77
N ILE A 47 18.11 -24.77 -39.66
CA ILE A 47 18.52 -24.18 -38.39
C ILE A 47 17.30 -23.45 -37.84
N TYR A 48 16.62 -24.06 -36.88
CA TYR A 48 15.72 -23.35 -35.98
C TYR A 48 16.58 -22.42 -35.11
N ILE A 49 16.54 -21.12 -35.39
CA ILE A 49 17.07 -20.12 -34.47
C ILE A 49 16.05 -20.01 -33.33
N GLN A 50 16.26 -20.75 -32.25
CA GLN A 50 15.64 -20.40 -30.97
C GLN A 50 16.21 -19.06 -30.54
N ASN A 51 15.35 -18.04 -30.55
CA ASN A 51 15.62 -16.74 -29.97
C ASN A 51 15.69 -16.93 -28.45
N ARG A 52 16.85 -17.36 -27.93
CA ARG A 52 17.12 -17.41 -26.49
C ARG A 52 17.34 -15.98 -26.04
N SER A 53 16.27 -15.28 -25.66
CA SER A 53 16.43 -14.13 -24.78
C SER A 53 17.13 -14.64 -23.53
N ILE A 54 18.30 -14.10 -23.22
CA ILE A 54 18.89 -14.29 -21.90
C ILE A 54 17.98 -13.51 -20.96
N ARG A 55 16.93 -14.18 -20.48
CA ARG A 55 16.11 -13.75 -19.36
C ARG A 55 16.96 -14.04 -18.12
N SER A 56 17.26 -12.99 -17.39
CA SER A 56 17.84 -13.06 -16.05
C SER A 56 16.77 -13.57 -15.08
N ASP A 57 16.42 -14.86 -15.20
CA ASP A 57 15.37 -15.52 -14.40
C ASP A 57 15.93 -16.22 -13.14
N ASN A 58 17.11 -15.84 -12.63
CA ASN A 58 17.78 -16.57 -11.53
C ASN A 58 18.13 -15.69 -10.32
N GLU A 59 17.14 -15.05 -9.68
CA GLU A 59 17.30 -14.60 -8.28
C GLU A 59 15.99 -14.49 -7.45
N VAL A 60 14.83 -14.91 -7.99
CA VAL A 60 13.52 -14.83 -7.28
C VAL A 60 12.75 -16.15 -7.40
N SER A 61 13.35 -17.28 -7.00
CA SER A 61 12.70 -18.59 -7.22
C SER A 61 12.89 -19.64 -6.11
N ASP A 62 12.76 -19.26 -4.83
CA ASP A 62 12.35 -20.19 -3.76
C ASP A 62 12.02 -19.51 -2.40
N ILE A 63 11.39 -18.32 -2.43
CA ILE A 63 10.86 -17.76 -1.18
C ILE A 63 9.54 -18.48 -0.89
N THR A 64 9.59 -19.50 -0.06
CA THR A 64 8.36 -20.19 0.37
C THR A 64 7.59 -19.31 1.35
N ILE A 65 6.26 -19.37 1.28
CA ILE A 65 5.38 -18.75 2.28
C ILE A 65 5.79 -19.18 3.69
N GLU A 66 6.07 -20.46 3.87
CA GLU A 66 6.55 -21.03 5.14
C GLU A 66 7.79 -20.32 5.69
N ARG A 67 8.73 -19.96 4.82
CA ARG A 67 9.94 -19.25 5.25
C ARG A 67 9.61 -17.84 5.72
N GLN A 68 8.69 -17.15 5.06
CA GLN A 68 8.26 -15.80 5.42
C GLN A 68 7.48 -15.79 6.74
N LEU A 69 6.57 -16.74 6.93
CA LEU A 69 5.85 -16.91 8.19
C LEU A 69 6.80 -17.23 9.34
N GLN A 70 7.84 -18.04 9.09
CA GLN A 70 8.88 -18.28 10.10
C GLN A 70 9.64 -17.01 10.46
N VAL A 71 9.93 -16.12 9.50
CA VAL A 71 10.56 -14.82 9.79
C VAL A 71 9.67 -13.98 10.71
N MET A 72 8.35 -13.96 10.47
CA MET A 72 7.39 -13.26 11.36
C MET A 72 7.37 -13.87 12.77
N LEU A 73 7.33 -15.20 12.87
CA LEU A 73 7.38 -15.91 14.13
C LEU A 73 8.65 -15.60 14.94
N ASP A 74 9.81 -15.60 14.28
CA ASP A 74 11.11 -15.40 14.91
C ASP A 74 11.38 -13.94 15.33
N ASN A 75 10.74 -12.96 14.66
CA ASN A 75 11.09 -11.53 14.79
C ASN A 75 10.03 -10.66 15.46
N TYR A 76 8.79 -11.12 15.57
CA TYR A 76 7.75 -10.39 16.29
C TYR A 76 7.63 -10.89 17.75
N GLU A 77 7.36 -9.98 18.67
CA GLU A 77 7.14 -10.32 20.07
C GLU A 77 5.68 -10.73 20.29
N TRP A 78 5.41 -12.03 20.16
CA TRP A 78 4.07 -12.62 20.33
C TRP A 78 3.60 -12.71 21.79
N SER A 79 4.46 -12.38 22.76
CA SER A 79 4.12 -12.50 24.18
C SER A 79 3.23 -11.36 24.68
N CYS A 80 2.12 -11.76 25.33
CA CYS A 80 1.19 -11.00 26.17
C CYS A 80 1.12 -9.49 25.88
N PRO A 81 0.11 -9.03 25.11
CA PRO A 81 -0.14 -7.61 24.97
C PRO A 81 -0.39 -6.92 26.32
N PRO A 82 -0.18 -5.59 26.39
CA PRO A 82 -0.34 -4.83 27.62
C PRO A 82 -1.74 -5.01 28.23
N SER A 83 -1.81 -5.08 29.56
CA SER A 83 -3.05 -5.30 30.31
C SER A 83 -4.11 -4.25 29.98
N GLY A 84 -5.31 -4.68 29.58
CA GLY A 84 -6.46 -3.79 29.36
C GLY A 84 -7.54 -4.43 28.49
N ASN A 85 -8.70 -3.78 28.36
CA ASN A 85 -9.73 -4.13 27.38
C ASN A 85 -9.41 -3.49 26.02
N ILE A 86 -8.19 -3.67 25.52
CA ILE A 86 -7.74 -3.16 24.22
C ILE A 86 -7.96 -4.29 23.21
N CYS A 87 -8.78 -4.07 22.18
CA CYS A 87 -8.83 -5.02 21.07
C CYS A 87 -7.50 -4.89 20.32
N HIS A 88 -6.76 -5.99 20.21
CA HIS A 88 -5.43 -6.01 19.61
C HIS A 88 -5.37 -7.22 18.70
N MET A 89 -5.38 -6.99 17.40
CA MET A 89 -5.48 -8.05 16.40
C MET A 89 -4.30 -7.99 15.45
N PHE A 90 -4.03 -9.11 14.79
CA PHE A 90 -3.10 -9.16 13.68
C PHE A 90 -3.71 -9.85 12.47
N THR A 91 -3.12 -9.58 11.31
CA THR A 91 -3.35 -10.32 10.07
C THR A 91 -2.05 -10.39 9.26
N VAL A 92 -2.03 -11.28 8.26
CA VAL A 92 -0.90 -11.46 7.34
C VAL A 92 -1.40 -11.23 5.92
N THR A 93 -0.70 -10.39 5.16
CA THR A 93 -1.14 -9.92 3.84
C THR A 93 -0.01 -9.96 2.81
N ASP A 94 -0.36 -9.64 1.57
CA ASP A 94 0.54 -9.24 0.48
C ASP A 94 -0.12 -8.04 -0.20
N LEU A 95 -0.22 -6.90 0.50
CA LEU A 95 -1.06 -5.75 0.13
C LEU A 95 -0.67 -5.17 -1.23
N ASP A 96 0.63 -5.15 -1.55
CA ASP A 96 1.12 -4.63 -2.83
C ASP A 96 1.31 -5.71 -3.89
N GLN A 97 0.99 -6.97 -3.56
CA GLN A 97 1.07 -8.15 -4.42
C GLN A 97 2.51 -8.40 -4.95
N ASN A 98 3.53 -7.99 -4.20
CA ASN A 98 4.93 -8.17 -4.55
C ASN A 98 5.48 -9.55 -4.15
N GLY A 99 4.71 -10.34 -3.40
CA GLY A 99 5.05 -11.69 -2.96
C GLY A 99 5.89 -11.77 -1.68
N ARG A 100 6.28 -10.63 -1.09
CA ARG A 100 6.76 -10.55 0.30
C ARG A 100 5.60 -10.21 1.21
N LEU A 101 5.44 -10.98 2.28
CA LEU A 101 4.29 -10.84 3.15
C LEU A 101 4.45 -9.65 4.10
N GLU A 102 3.34 -8.98 4.39
CA GLU A 102 3.24 -8.05 5.51
C GLU A 102 2.57 -8.68 6.73
N LEU A 103 3.06 -8.32 7.90
CA LEU A 103 2.41 -8.50 9.19
C LEU A 103 1.81 -7.15 9.60
N ILE A 104 0.50 -7.13 9.81
CA ILE A 104 -0.21 -5.93 10.26
C ILE A 104 -0.71 -6.18 11.67
N ILE A 105 -0.36 -5.29 12.59
CA ILE A 105 -0.82 -5.30 13.98
C ILE A 105 -1.72 -4.09 14.16
N SER A 106 -2.95 -4.29 14.61
CA SER A 106 -3.92 -3.21 14.80
C SER A 106 -4.50 -3.23 16.21
N ARG A 107 -4.72 -2.05 16.79
CA ARG A 107 -5.27 -1.88 18.14
C ARG A 107 -6.36 -0.81 18.17
N LEU A 108 -7.43 -1.07 18.91
CA LEU A 108 -8.47 -0.10 19.25
C LEU A 108 -8.26 0.39 20.67
N GLU A 109 -8.00 1.69 20.83
CA GLU A 109 -7.67 2.29 22.12
C GLU A 109 -8.66 3.38 22.54
N GLY A 110 -8.77 3.55 23.86
CA GLY A 110 -9.56 4.61 24.49
C GLY A 110 -11.08 4.39 24.38
N SER A 111 -11.83 5.34 24.96
CA SER A 111 -13.31 5.33 24.90
C SER A 111 -13.85 5.73 23.52
N GLY A 112 -13.06 6.48 22.75
CA GLY A 112 -13.37 6.88 21.38
C GLY A 112 -13.15 5.76 20.35
N ARG A 113 -12.57 4.62 20.77
CA ARG A 113 -12.28 3.48 19.90
C ARG A 113 -11.42 3.87 18.70
N TYR A 114 -10.32 4.58 18.95
CA TYR A 114 -9.41 5.01 17.90
C TYR A 114 -8.54 3.85 17.44
N THR A 115 -8.43 3.68 16.13
CA THR A 115 -7.60 2.64 15.52
C THR A 115 -6.17 3.13 15.34
N TYR A 116 -5.22 2.27 15.70
CA TYR A 116 -3.80 2.45 15.43
C TYR A 116 -3.21 1.14 14.90
N SER A 117 -2.38 1.24 13.87
CA SER A 117 -1.82 0.07 13.19
C SER A 117 -0.31 0.22 12.96
N ASP A 118 0.39 -0.89 13.06
CA ASP A 118 1.80 -1.02 12.71
C ASP A 118 1.93 -2.07 11.60
N TYR A 119 2.70 -1.72 10.56
CA TYR A 119 2.85 -2.51 9.35
C TYR A 119 4.32 -2.89 9.19
N TYR A 120 4.57 -4.17 8.99
CA TYR A 120 5.90 -4.72 8.78
C TYR A 120 5.92 -5.59 7.55
N GLU A 121 6.93 -5.47 6.70
CA GLU A 121 7.16 -6.37 5.56
C GLU A 121 8.34 -7.29 5.86
N VAL A 122 8.26 -8.55 5.43
CA VAL A 122 9.42 -9.45 5.42
C VAL A 122 10.51 -8.86 4.53
N ASN A 123 11.71 -8.67 5.08
CA ASN A 123 12.81 -8.05 4.35
C ASN A 123 13.34 -8.96 3.23
N LYS A 124 14.06 -8.37 2.26
CA LYS A 124 14.64 -9.11 1.12
C LYS A 124 15.65 -10.19 1.53
N ALA A 125 16.26 -10.06 2.71
CA ALA A 125 17.23 -11.02 3.23
C ALA A 125 16.56 -12.25 3.90
N LEU A 126 15.25 -12.23 4.11
CA LEU A 126 14.48 -13.27 4.80
C LEU A 126 15.02 -13.60 6.19
N ASP A 127 15.46 -12.57 6.91
CA ASP A 127 16.01 -12.67 8.25
C ASP A 127 15.39 -11.69 9.25
N GLY A 128 14.45 -10.84 8.81
CA GLY A 128 13.79 -9.90 9.69
C GLY A 128 12.57 -9.20 9.08
N LEU A 129 11.89 -8.44 9.94
CA LEU A 129 10.77 -7.58 9.61
C LEU A 129 11.24 -6.13 9.46
N ALA A 130 10.96 -5.51 8.32
CA ALA A 130 11.19 -4.10 8.08
C ALA A 130 9.89 -3.33 8.31
N PRO A 131 9.86 -2.26 9.12
CA PRO A 131 8.68 -1.42 9.24
C PRO A 131 8.38 -0.75 7.90
N CYS A 132 7.10 -0.73 7.52
CA CYS A 132 6.66 0.05 6.37
C CYS A 132 6.71 1.55 6.74
N GLU A 133 7.26 2.36 5.85
CA GLU A 133 7.30 3.80 6.04
C GLU A 133 5.90 4.40 5.89
N TRP A 134 5.55 5.33 6.76
CA TRP A 134 4.29 6.06 6.66
C TRP A 134 4.53 7.56 6.88
N PRO A 135 5.01 8.27 5.83
CA PRO A 135 5.49 9.65 5.96
C PRO A 135 4.42 10.64 6.44
N ASP A 136 3.17 10.43 6.02
CA ASP A 136 2.05 11.33 6.30
C ASP A 136 1.11 10.80 7.41
N ARG A 137 1.63 9.98 8.33
CA ARG A 137 0.87 9.46 9.48
C ARG A 137 0.55 10.59 10.47
N ASN A 138 -0.58 11.27 10.28
CA ASN A 138 -0.97 12.46 11.06
C ASN A 138 -2.41 12.43 11.59
N PHE A 139 -3.07 11.28 11.53
CA PHE A 139 -4.46 11.13 11.94
C PHE A 139 -4.59 10.89 13.45
N GLU A 140 -5.66 11.40 14.06
CA GLU A 140 -6.00 11.09 15.46
C GLU A 140 -6.53 9.66 15.63
N SER A 141 -7.25 9.16 14.62
CA SER A 141 -7.65 7.76 14.42
C SER A 141 -7.29 7.37 13.00
N GLU A 142 -6.76 6.18 12.81
CA GLU A 142 -6.47 5.59 11.50
C GLU A 142 -7.72 4.84 10.97
N ALA A 143 -7.68 4.37 9.73
CA ALA A 143 -8.76 3.54 9.19
C ALA A 143 -9.07 2.33 10.11
N ASP A 144 -10.36 1.99 10.27
CA ASP A 144 -10.79 0.78 10.97
C ASP A 144 -10.53 -0.46 10.09
N ILE A 145 -9.28 -0.91 10.06
CA ILE A 145 -8.83 -1.98 9.16
C ILE A 145 -9.21 -3.39 9.63
N MET A 146 -9.62 -3.56 10.89
CA MET A 146 -9.99 -4.85 11.49
C MET A 146 -11.37 -5.33 11.03
N VAL A 147 -11.53 -5.47 9.71
CA VAL A 147 -12.72 -5.93 9.00
C VAL A 147 -12.37 -7.12 8.11
N SER A 148 -13.35 -7.99 7.84
CA SER A 148 -13.12 -9.22 7.09
C SER A 148 -13.01 -9.03 5.58
N SER A 149 -13.53 -7.92 5.04
CA SER A 149 -13.48 -7.65 3.61
C SER A 149 -13.70 -6.18 3.29
N VAL A 150 -13.06 -5.72 2.21
CA VAL A 150 -13.20 -4.36 1.67
C VAL A 150 -13.20 -4.36 0.14
N PRO A 151 -13.83 -3.36 -0.51
CA PRO A 151 -13.57 -3.13 -1.93
C PRO A 151 -12.14 -2.64 -2.14
N VAL A 152 -11.55 -3.10 -3.25
CA VAL A 152 -10.22 -2.72 -3.69
C VAL A 152 -10.28 -2.19 -5.11
N TYR A 153 -9.53 -1.15 -5.41
CA TYR A 153 -9.40 -0.59 -6.75
C TYR A 153 -7.96 -0.71 -7.20
N TYR A 154 -7.71 -1.51 -8.22
CA TYR A 154 -6.38 -1.69 -8.79
C TYR A 154 -6.14 -0.71 -9.94
N ASP A 155 -5.09 0.10 -9.81
CA ASP A 155 -4.59 0.98 -10.87
C ASP A 155 -3.57 0.22 -11.74
N PRO A 156 -3.92 -0.18 -12.97
CA PRO A 156 -3.01 -0.92 -13.84
C PRO A 156 -1.86 -0.06 -14.39
N ASN A 157 -1.94 1.28 -14.32
CA ASN A 157 -0.90 2.15 -14.85
C ASN A 157 0.26 2.31 -13.87
N ASN A 158 -0.05 2.32 -12.57
CA ASN A 158 0.94 2.46 -11.50
C ASN A 158 1.18 1.16 -10.72
N GLU A 159 0.39 0.12 -10.99
CA GLU A 159 0.42 -1.17 -10.31
C GLU A 159 0.14 -1.07 -8.80
N ILE A 160 -0.82 -0.21 -8.42
CA ILE A 160 -1.17 0.07 -7.01
C ILE A 160 -2.57 -0.47 -6.69
N TYR A 161 -2.71 -1.07 -5.50
CA TYR A 161 -3.98 -1.50 -4.94
C TYR A 161 -4.47 -0.49 -3.90
N TYR A 162 -5.66 0.07 -4.09
CA TYR A 162 -6.32 0.98 -3.15
C TYR A 162 -7.43 0.26 -2.40
N TYR A 163 -7.19 -0.04 -1.13
CA TYR A 163 -8.12 -0.70 -0.21
C TYR A 163 -9.00 0.33 0.47
N ILE A 164 -10.32 0.17 0.38
CA ILE A 164 -11.26 1.19 0.87
C ILE A 164 -11.84 0.77 2.22
N PHE A 165 -11.38 1.47 3.25
CA PHE A 165 -11.85 1.28 4.62
C PHE A 165 -12.75 2.43 5.05
N GLN A 166 -13.38 2.24 6.21
CA GLN A 166 -14.04 3.31 6.95
C GLN A 166 -13.29 3.54 8.25
N ASP A 167 -13.44 4.71 8.85
CA ASP A 167 -13.09 4.95 10.25
C ASP A 167 -14.27 5.64 10.91
N ARG A 168 -14.76 5.04 12.00
CA ARG A 168 -15.92 5.51 12.73
C ARG A 168 -15.53 5.91 14.14
N ILE A 169 -15.63 7.21 14.39
CA ILE A 169 -15.37 7.84 15.68
C ILE A 169 -16.69 8.22 16.34
N PRO A 170 -17.18 7.44 17.33
CA PRO A 170 -18.28 7.86 18.17
C PRO A 170 -17.83 8.95 19.15
N ASP A 171 -18.61 10.02 19.27
CA ASP A 171 -18.39 11.09 20.24
C ASP A 171 -19.64 11.26 21.10
N GLY A 172 -19.65 10.52 22.20
CA GLY A 172 -20.82 10.44 23.09
C GLY A 172 -21.99 9.68 22.46
N ILE A 173 -23.21 10.01 22.91
CA ILE A 173 -24.45 9.35 22.45
C ILE A 173 -25.16 10.09 21.32
N HIS A 174 -24.74 11.33 21.01
CA HIS A 174 -25.45 12.24 20.11
C HIS A 174 -24.66 12.60 18.85
N TYR A 175 -23.38 12.23 18.77
CA TYR A 175 -22.54 12.54 17.62
C TYR A 175 -21.71 11.33 17.22
N ALA A 176 -21.59 11.12 15.91
CA ALA A 176 -20.60 10.22 15.37
C ALA A 176 -20.08 10.75 14.04
N SER A 177 -18.76 10.68 13.88
CA SER A 177 -18.08 10.97 12.64
C SER A 177 -17.66 9.67 11.97
N GLU A 178 -17.90 9.58 10.67
CA GLU A 178 -17.45 8.50 9.81
C GLU A 178 -16.66 9.12 8.66
N ASN A 179 -15.64 8.44 8.20
CA ASN A 179 -14.94 8.83 6.98
C ASN A 179 -14.57 7.59 6.18
N LYS A 180 -14.52 7.74 4.85
CA LYS A 180 -14.00 6.72 3.93
C LYS A 180 -12.54 7.00 3.66
N ARG A 181 -11.70 5.97 3.70
CA ARG A 181 -10.25 6.08 3.49
C ARG A 181 -9.78 5.08 2.45
N ALA A 182 -8.88 5.53 1.57
CA ALA A 182 -8.14 4.66 0.68
C ALA A 182 -6.74 4.44 1.27
N ILE A 183 -6.38 3.18 1.50
CA ILE A 183 -5.04 2.75 1.90
C ILE A 183 -4.37 2.03 0.74
N SER A 184 -3.08 2.30 0.53
CA SER A 184 -2.25 1.54 -0.41
C SER A 184 -0.85 1.36 0.17
N LEU A 185 -0.22 0.23 -0.16
CA LEU A 185 1.19 -0.02 0.07
C LEU A 185 1.89 -0.11 -1.29
N ALA A 186 3.06 0.50 -1.41
CA ALA A 186 3.93 0.32 -2.56
C ALA A 186 5.38 0.52 -2.15
N ASN A 187 6.26 -0.43 -2.49
CA ASN A 187 7.70 -0.36 -2.20
C ASN A 187 8.01 -0.12 -0.71
N GLY A 188 7.23 -0.71 0.19
CA GLY A 188 7.37 -0.54 1.64
C GLY A 188 6.90 0.82 2.17
N THR A 189 6.20 1.64 1.38
CA THR A 189 5.64 2.92 1.82
C THR A 189 4.10 2.87 1.79
N LEU A 190 3.49 3.16 2.94
CA LEU A 190 2.05 3.35 3.09
C LEU A 190 1.60 4.73 2.66
N SER A 191 0.44 4.77 2.03
CA SER A 191 -0.34 5.97 1.80
C SER A 191 -1.76 5.76 2.29
N GLU A 192 -2.28 6.74 3.03
CA GLU A 192 -3.67 6.78 3.45
C GLU A 192 -4.26 8.13 3.07
N ARG A 193 -5.43 8.10 2.43
CA ARG A 193 -6.15 9.31 1.97
C ARG A 193 -7.61 9.22 2.37
N ILE A 194 -8.11 10.25 3.04
CA ILE A 194 -9.55 10.43 3.28
C ILE A 194 -10.22 10.81 1.95
N LEU A 195 -11.36 10.18 1.66
CA LEU A 195 -12.13 10.38 0.44
C LEU A 195 -13.37 11.24 0.68
N ALA A 196 -14.08 10.97 1.77
CA ALA A 196 -15.32 11.65 2.13
C ALA A 196 -15.61 11.46 3.62
N TYR A 197 -16.43 12.35 4.17
CA TYR A 197 -16.91 12.34 5.54
C TYR A 197 -18.43 12.18 5.58
N LYS A 198 -18.92 11.53 6.63
CA LYS A 198 -20.33 11.42 6.99
C LYS A 198 -20.46 11.64 8.50
N ASN A 199 -21.19 12.67 8.87
CA ASN A 199 -21.41 13.04 10.25
C ASN A 199 -22.89 12.87 10.59
N THR A 200 -23.16 12.22 11.73
CA THR A 200 -24.52 11.98 12.23
C THR A 200 -24.70 12.72 13.56
N TYR A 201 -25.76 13.52 13.64
CA TYR A 201 -26.12 14.29 14.83
C TYR A 201 -27.52 13.89 15.30
N ASP A 202 -27.67 13.63 16.60
CA ASP A 202 -28.98 13.51 17.25
C ASP A 202 -29.38 14.87 17.82
N GLU A 203 -30.36 15.53 17.20
CA GLU A 203 -30.92 16.76 17.76
C GLU A 203 -31.81 16.42 18.95
N ASP A 204 -31.35 16.83 20.14
CA ASP A 204 -31.94 16.52 21.43
C ASP A 204 -33.44 16.96 21.51
N ARG A 205 -34.34 15.97 21.61
CA ARG A 205 -35.63 15.94 22.36
C ARG A 205 -37.00 16.21 21.72
N SER A 206 -37.27 15.90 20.45
CA SER A 206 -38.67 15.66 20.04
C SER A 206 -38.80 14.88 18.74
N ASP A 207 -38.85 13.54 18.79
CA ASP A 207 -39.19 12.69 17.63
C ASP A 207 -38.45 13.05 16.31
N SER A 208 -37.28 13.70 16.41
CA SER A 208 -36.51 14.22 15.29
C SER A 208 -35.63 13.09 14.77
N PHE A 209 -35.65 12.94 13.45
CA PHE A 209 -34.72 12.04 12.76
C PHE A 209 -33.30 12.59 12.89
N ALA A 210 -32.31 11.71 13.04
CA ALA A 210 -30.91 12.10 13.04
C ALA A 210 -30.57 12.96 11.81
N VAL A 211 -29.83 14.05 12.00
CA VAL A 211 -29.30 14.88 10.91
C VAL A 211 -28.04 14.22 10.40
N ILE A 212 -28.01 13.94 9.09
CA ILE A 212 -26.85 13.38 8.40
C ILE A 212 -26.31 14.45 7.45
N THR A 213 -25.02 14.73 7.55
CA THR A 213 -24.30 15.60 6.61
C THR A 213 -23.15 14.81 6.00
N CYS A 214 -22.95 14.94 4.70
CA CYS A 214 -21.83 14.32 4.01
C CYS A 214 -21.05 15.37 3.22
N GLU A 215 -19.74 15.22 3.18
CA GLU A 215 -18.84 16.08 2.41
C GLU A 215 -17.71 15.26 1.78
N ASP A 216 -17.16 15.73 0.67
CA ASP A 216 -15.92 15.16 0.12
C ASP A 216 -14.68 15.63 0.93
N ALA A 217 -13.51 15.10 0.59
CA ALA A 217 -12.25 15.46 1.25
C ALA A 217 -11.86 16.95 1.12
N ASP A 218 -12.45 17.69 0.17
CA ASP A 218 -12.22 19.11 -0.04
C ASP A 218 -13.26 19.99 0.72
N GLY A 219 -14.22 19.37 1.41
CA GLY A 219 -15.27 20.05 2.17
C GLY A 219 -16.48 20.48 1.33
N ASN A 220 -16.65 19.93 0.12
CA ASN A 220 -17.85 20.18 -0.66
C ASN A 220 -18.98 19.25 -0.20
N GLU A 221 -20.17 19.81 -0.01
CA GLU A 221 -21.35 19.04 0.37
C GLU A 221 -21.72 18.00 -0.71
N ILE A 222 -21.95 16.77 -0.27
CA ILE A 222 -22.45 15.67 -1.10
C ILE A 222 -23.67 15.04 -0.42
N ASP A 223 -24.54 14.39 -1.19
CA ASP A 223 -25.63 13.63 -0.59
C ASP A 223 -25.15 12.25 -0.08
N GLU A 224 -25.96 11.61 0.77
CA GLU A 224 -25.61 10.31 1.35
C GLU A 224 -25.42 9.21 0.29
N ARG A 225 -26.14 9.28 -0.84
CA ARG A 225 -25.99 8.29 -1.93
C ARG A 225 -24.67 8.47 -2.68
N ALA A 226 -24.18 9.70 -2.77
CA ALA A 226 -22.87 10.02 -3.31
C ALA A 226 -21.77 9.55 -2.36
N TYR A 227 -21.93 9.77 -1.05
CA TYR A 227 -21.03 9.23 -0.02
C TYR A 227 -20.91 7.70 -0.11
N ASP A 228 -22.05 7.00 -0.16
CA ASP A 228 -22.10 5.53 -0.16
C ASP A 228 -21.33 4.89 -1.33
N ARG A 229 -21.22 5.59 -2.46
CA ARG A 229 -20.54 5.11 -3.69
C ARG A 229 -19.36 5.99 -4.09
N PHE A 230 -18.82 6.78 -3.17
CA PHE A 230 -17.85 7.81 -3.51
C PHE A 230 -16.57 7.22 -4.13
N GLU A 231 -16.12 6.08 -3.62
CA GLU A 231 -15.00 5.30 -4.15
C GLU A 231 -15.22 4.85 -5.60
N GLU A 232 -16.46 4.53 -6.00
CA GLU A 232 -16.77 4.13 -7.38
C GLU A 232 -16.62 5.30 -8.35
N THR A 233 -16.77 6.53 -7.86
CA THR A 233 -16.60 7.75 -8.65
C THR A 233 -15.12 8.13 -8.76
N ILE A 234 -14.40 8.11 -7.63
CA ILE A 234 -12.97 8.47 -7.58
C ILE A 234 -12.11 7.47 -8.35
N PHE A 235 -12.46 6.18 -8.30
CA PHE A 235 -11.69 5.10 -8.89
C PHE A 235 -12.40 4.46 -10.10
N ALA A 236 -13.21 5.25 -10.83
CA ALA A 236 -14.02 4.76 -11.96
C ALA A 236 -13.19 4.09 -13.07
N ASP A 237 -11.96 4.55 -13.30
CA ASP A 237 -11.05 4.01 -14.32
C ASP A 237 -10.21 2.82 -13.81
N PHE A 238 -10.37 2.41 -12.55
CA PHE A 238 -9.59 1.33 -11.94
C PHE A 238 -10.36 0.01 -11.96
N HIS A 239 -9.64 -1.10 -11.82
CA HIS A 239 -10.26 -2.41 -11.77
C HIS A 239 -10.76 -2.69 -10.36
N LYS A 240 -12.09 -2.67 -10.18
CA LYS A 240 -12.75 -3.01 -8.91
C LYS A 240 -12.58 -4.50 -8.60
N ARG A 241 -12.18 -4.78 -7.37
CA ARG A 241 -11.93 -6.09 -6.75
C ARG A 241 -12.48 -6.12 -5.33
N ALA A 242 -12.41 -7.28 -4.69
CA ALA A 242 -12.64 -7.43 -3.26
C ALA A 242 -11.40 -8.02 -2.59
N ALA A 243 -11.01 -7.45 -1.45
CA ALA A 243 -10.06 -8.09 -0.55
C ALA A 243 -10.78 -8.77 0.60
N CYS A 244 -10.24 -9.91 1.04
CA CYS A 244 -10.64 -10.59 2.27
C CYS A 244 -9.45 -10.61 3.23
N PHE A 245 -9.74 -10.58 4.53
CA PHE A 245 -8.75 -10.65 5.60
C PHE A 245 -9.21 -11.64 6.66
N SER A 246 -8.25 -12.35 7.25
CA SER A 246 -8.45 -13.11 8.49
C SER A 246 -7.68 -12.42 9.61
N TRP A 247 -8.44 -11.81 10.54
CA TRP A 247 -7.90 -11.14 11.71
C TRP A 247 -7.98 -12.05 12.94
N PHE A 248 -6.90 -12.08 13.71
CA PHE A 248 -6.79 -12.89 14.92
C PHE A 248 -6.50 -12.00 16.13
N ASP A 249 -7.26 -12.20 17.20
CA ASP A 249 -7.10 -11.45 18.45
C ASP A 249 -5.90 -11.97 19.25
N LEU A 250 -4.92 -11.09 19.48
CA LEU A 250 -3.75 -11.35 20.31
C LEU A 250 -4.10 -11.45 21.81
N ASN A 251 -5.30 -11.04 22.21
CA ASN A 251 -5.79 -11.16 23.59
C ASN A 251 -6.67 -12.41 23.82
N ASP A 252 -7.41 -12.87 22.80
CA ASP A 252 -8.18 -14.13 22.88
C ASP A 252 -7.27 -15.37 22.83
N THR A 253 -5.95 -15.16 22.87
CA THR A 253 -5.01 -16.14 23.37
C THR A 253 -5.26 -16.37 24.87
N ASN A 254 -6.37 -17.04 25.18
CA ASN A 254 -6.66 -17.66 26.46
C ASN A 254 -5.61 -18.75 26.74
N ARG A 255 -4.37 -18.36 27.07
CA ARG A 255 -3.32 -19.10 27.77
C ARG A 255 -2.03 -18.30 27.67
N GLY A 256 -1.43 -17.99 28.82
CA GLY A 256 -0.03 -17.59 28.84
C GLY A 256 0.81 -18.63 28.09
N LYS A 257 1.39 -18.18 26.97
CA LYS A 257 2.30 -18.89 26.06
C LYS A 257 1.61 -19.89 25.13
N LEU A 258 1.03 -19.40 24.03
CA LEU A 258 0.97 -20.19 22.81
C LEU A 258 2.39 -20.69 22.50
N SER A 259 2.50 -21.94 22.07
CA SER A 259 3.74 -22.47 21.52
C SER A 259 4.02 -21.87 20.15
N ASP A 260 5.29 -21.87 19.76
CA ASP A 260 5.72 -21.42 18.43
C ASP A 260 4.94 -22.11 17.29
N ASN A 261 4.58 -23.39 17.47
CA ASN A 261 3.78 -24.12 16.50
C ASN A 261 2.34 -23.59 16.40
N GLU A 262 1.70 -23.27 17.54
CA GLU A 262 0.34 -22.70 17.53
C GLU A 262 0.33 -21.31 16.87
N ILE A 263 1.37 -20.49 17.11
CA ILE A 263 1.51 -19.19 16.45
C ILE A 263 1.77 -19.38 14.95
N ALA A 264 2.61 -20.33 14.56
CA ALA A 264 2.87 -20.65 13.16
C ALA A 264 1.59 -21.08 12.42
N ASP A 265 0.74 -21.87 13.05
CA ASP A 265 -0.55 -22.29 12.49
C ASP A 265 -1.49 -21.09 12.33
N ILE A 266 -1.60 -20.21 13.33
CA ILE A 266 -2.44 -19.00 13.23
C ILE A 266 -1.91 -18.03 12.17
N LEU A 267 -0.59 -17.84 12.08
CA LEU A 267 0.06 -17.04 11.02
C LEU A 267 -0.29 -17.57 9.63
N ARG A 268 -0.29 -18.89 9.45
CA ARG A 268 -0.70 -19.55 8.22
C ARG A 268 -2.17 -19.31 7.92
N GLU A 269 -3.05 -19.48 8.91
CA GLU A 269 -4.49 -19.23 8.75
C GLU A 269 -4.79 -17.77 8.40
N ALA A 270 -4.04 -16.82 8.97
CA ALA A 270 -4.13 -15.40 8.65
C ALA A 270 -3.77 -15.15 7.18
N TYR A 271 -2.65 -15.70 6.71
CA TYR A 271 -2.22 -15.61 5.32
C TYR A 271 -3.21 -16.26 4.36
N GLU A 272 -3.66 -17.48 4.64
CA GLU A 272 -4.62 -18.21 3.79
C GLU A 272 -5.98 -17.50 3.71
N GLY A 273 -6.33 -16.71 4.72
CA GLY A 273 -7.51 -15.86 4.73
C GLY A 273 -7.39 -14.59 3.88
N PHE A 274 -6.16 -14.16 3.55
CA PHE A 274 -5.94 -13.01 2.70
C PHE A 274 -6.08 -13.36 1.23
N SER A 275 -6.89 -12.58 0.51
CA SER A 275 -6.95 -12.66 -0.95
C SER A 275 -7.43 -11.35 -1.55
N VAL A 276 -7.06 -11.10 -2.80
CA VAL A 276 -7.59 -10.01 -3.63
C VAL A 276 -8.19 -10.64 -4.89
N GLN A 277 -9.50 -10.49 -5.09
CA GLN A 277 -10.28 -11.16 -6.14
C GLN A 277 -10.89 -10.12 -7.10
#